data_AF-J3IY97-F1
#
_entry.id   AF-J3IY97-F1
#
_cell.length_a   1.000
_cell.length_b   1.000
_cell.length_c   1.000
_cell.angle_alpha   90.00
_cell.angle_beta   90.00
_cell.angle_gamma   90.00
#
_symmetry.space_group_name_H-M   'P 1'
#
loop_
_entity.id
_entity.type
_entity.pdbx_description
1 polymer ?
#
loop_
_entity_poly.entity_id
_entity_poly.type
_entity_poly.pdbx_seq_one_letter_code
_entity_poly.pdbx_strand_id
1 'polypeptide(L)'
;MYRPSIYDRISQKREAAEALARQEAEQQRIAAEVPTPAPVLALDAEQNALRIAGLNLLMPQGFVFRDIETTLEFAGCHVSFGARMRVAPEDLELSNAVELFTQKLRERHVDITVVRQSESVLAGHRAITLDYQFNVDQERRHGRVVCAIIVSTDGNERQRLDISTVIDPDKSPLADWLIAFDAMLAGMTAQ
;
A
#
# COMPACT_ATOMS: atom_id res chain seq x y z
N MET A 1 -36.77 41.72 32.14
CA MET A 1 -36.86 40.32 31.67
C MET A 1 -37.52 40.33 30.30
N TYR A 2 -36.76 40.02 29.24
CA TYR A 2 -37.29 39.91 27.89
C TYR A 2 -37.99 38.55 27.74
N ARG A 3 -39.29 38.54 27.41
CA ARG A 3 -40.02 37.29 27.08
C ARG A 3 -39.81 37.01 25.59
N PRO A 4 -39.20 35.87 25.21
CA PRO A 4 -39.00 35.55 23.80
C PRO A 4 -40.34 35.47 23.07
N SER A 5 -40.40 36.08 21.89
CA SER A 5 -41.59 36.07 21.04
C SER A 5 -41.93 34.63 20.62
N ILE A 6 -43.18 34.40 20.21
CA ILE A 6 -43.60 33.10 19.65
C ILE A 6 -42.73 32.75 18.43
N TYR A 7 -42.34 33.76 17.64
CA TYR A 7 -41.49 33.58 16.46
C TYR A 7 -40.06 33.16 16.82
N ASP A 8 -39.49 33.69 17.91
CA ASP A 8 -38.15 33.30 18.39
C ASP A 8 -38.10 31.82 18.75
N ARG A 9 -39.15 31.32 19.41
CA ARG A 9 -39.27 29.90 19.78
C ARG A 9 -39.45 28.97 18.58
N ILE A 10 -40.10 29.45 17.52
CA ILE A 10 -40.26 28.70 16.27
C ILE A 10 -38.93 28.65 15.50
N SER A 11 -38.18 29.76 15.46
CA SER A 11 -36.84 29.81 14.84
C SER A 11 -35.89 28.84 15.54
N GLN A 12 -35.83 28.88 16.88
CA GLN A 12 -34.99 27.98 17.66
C GLN A 12 -35.31 26.50 17.44
N LYS A 13 -36.60 26.15 17.28
CA LYS A 13 -36.99 24.76 16.95
C LYS A 13 -36.55 24.35 15.55
N ARG A 14 -36.61 25.25 14.56
CA ARG A 14 -36.15 24.98 13.19
C ARG A 14 -34.63 24.83 13.15
N GLU A 15 -33.90 25.71 13.82
CA GLU A 15 -32.44 25.65 13.93
C GLU A 15 -31.97 24.37 14.62
N ALA A 16 -32.66 23.95 15.70
CA ALA A 16 -32.35 22.69 16.38
C ALA A 16 -32.63 21.46 15.49
N ALA A 17 -33.72 21.48 14.72
CA ALA A 17 -34.05 20.39 13.80
C ALA A 17 -33.06 20.29 12.63
N GLU A 18 -32.64 21.43 12.07
CA GLU A 18 -31.61 21.46 11.03
C GLU A 18 -30.25 21.01 11.55
N ALA A 19 -29.88 21.39 12.78
CA ALA A 19 -28.64 20.94 13.40
C ALA A 19 -28.65 19.42 13.64
N LEU A 20 -29.78 18.86 14.08
CA LEU A 20 -29.95 17.42 14.25
C LEU A 20 -29.86 16.70 12.90
N ALA A 21 -30.53 17.20 11.86
CA ALA A 21 -30.49 16.61 10.52
C ALA A 21 -29.06 16.63 9.92
N ARG A 22 -28.26 17.68 10.18
CA ARG A 22 -26.85 17.73 9.77
C ARG A 22 -26.00 16.71 10.52
N GLN A 23 -26.22 16.52 11.82
CA GLN A 23 -25.52 15.50 12.60
C GLN A 23 -25.86 14.09 12.15
N GLU A 24 -27.14 13.82 11.87
CA GLU A 24 -27.60 12.52 11.36
C GLU A 24 -27.02 12.22 9.98
N ALA A 25 -26.97 13.21 9.08
CA ALA A 25 -26.36 13.06 7.76
C ALA A 25 -24.85 12.80 7.84
N GLU A 26 -24.15 13.46 8.76
CA GLU A 26 -22.72 13.23 9.00
C GLU A 26 -22.46 11.84 9.62
N GLN A 27 -23.27 11.43 10.60
CA GLN A 27 -23.19 10.08 11.16
C GLN A 27 -23.49 9.00 10.13
N GLN A 28 -24.45 9.22 9.23
CA GLN A 28 -24.76 8.29 8.13
C GLN A 28 -23.62 8.22 7.11
N ARG A 29 -22.94 9.33 6.80
CA ARG A 29 -21.72 9.32 5.97
C ARG A 29 -20.60 8.51 6.62
N ILE A 30 -20.32 8.77 7.90
CA ILE A 30 -19.28 8.06 8.67
C ILE A 30 -19.62 6.56 8.76
N ALA A 31 -20.89 6.21 8.98
CA ALA A 31 -21.34 4.81 9.06
C ALA A 31 -21.26 4.09 7.70
N ALA A 32 -21.55 4.80 6.59
CA ALA A 32 -21.39 4.25 5.24
C ALA A 32 -19.92 4.11 4.81
N GLU A 33 -19.02 4.87 5.45
CA GLU A 33 -17.57 4.81 5.21
C GLU A 33 -16.84 3.74 6.04
N VAL A 34 -17.51 3.00 6.93
CA VAL A 34 -16.87 1.91 7.68
C VAL A 34 -16.46 0.81 6.68
N PRO A 35 -15.17 0.66 6.35
CA PRO A 35 -14.75 -0.26 5.31
C PRO A 35 -14.92 -1.68 5.83
N THR A 36 -15.56 -2.54 5.04
CA THR A 36 -15.51 -3.99 5.26
C THR A 36 -14.04 -4.42 5.25
N PRO A 37 -13.56 -5.22 6.23
CA PRO A 37 -12.17 -5.66 6.23
C PRO A 37 -11.88 -6.39 4.91
N ALA A 38 -10.80 -5.99 4.23
CA ALA A 38 -10.39 -6.63 2.99
C ALA A 38 -10.14 -8.13 3.24
N PRO A 39 -10.58 -9.02 2.35
CA PRO A 39 -10.31 -10.45 2.48
C PRO A 39 -8.79 -10.67 2.53
N VAL A 40 -8.34 -11.44 3.51
CA VAL A 40 -6.94 -11.82 3.64
C VAL A 40 -6.62 -12.89 2.60
N LEU A 41 -5.76 -12.55 1.65
CA LEU A 41 -5.35 -13.48 0.61
C LEU A 41 -4.23 -14.37 1.16
N ALA A 42 -4.52 -15.65 1.37
CA ALA A 42 -3.53 -16.60 1.87
C ALA A 42 -2.52 -16.97 0.77
N LEU A 43 -1.28 -17.26 1.16
CA LEU A 43 -0.23 -17.65 0.23
C LEU A 43 -0.36 -19.13 -0.11
N ASP A 44 -0.39 -19.45 -1.40
CA ASP A 44 -0.14 -20.78 -1.94
C ASP A 44 1.24 -20.77 -2.62
N ALA A 45 2.22 -21.35 -1.93
CA ALA A 45 3.61 -21.37 -2.39
C ALA A 45 3.80 -22.21 -3.66
N GLU A 46 2.84 -23.09 -4.01
CA GLU A 46 2.91 -23.94 -5.20
C GLU A 46 2.32 -23.27 -6.45
N GLN A 47 1.47 -22.23 -6.28
CA GLN A 47 0.81 -21.51 -7.38
C GLN A 47 1.66 -20.34 -7.93
N ASN A 48 2.90 -20.62 -8.33
CA ASN A 48 3.76 -19.60 -8.95
C ASN A 48 3.46 -19.47 -10.46
N ALA A 49 2.88 -18.34 -10.85
CA ALA A 49 2.61 -18.03 -12.25
C ALA A 49 2.99 -16.58 -12.60
N LEU A 50 3.31 -16.36 -13.88
CA LEU A 50 3.55 -15.03 -14.44
C LEU A 50 2.68 -14.85 -15.69
N ARG A 51 1.92 -13.76 -15.74
CA ARG A 51 1.08 -13.41 -16.89
C ARG A 51 1.62 -12.18 -17.60
N ILE A 52 2.02 -12.33 -18.87
CA ILE A 52 2.57 -11.24 -19.71
C ILE A 52 1.83 -11.24 -21.03
N ALA A 53 1.28 -10.09 -21.43
CA ALA A 53 0.59 -9.91 -22.71
C ALA A 53 -0.47 -11.00 -23.01
N GLY A 54 -1.17 -11.48 -21.97
CA GLY A 54 -2.17 -12.54 -22.09
C GLY A 54 -1.63 -13.97 -22.07
N LEU A 55 -0.30 -14.16 -22.19
CA LEU A 55 0.35 -15.45 -22.07
C LEU A 55 0.56 -15.80 -20.59
N ASN A 56 0.25 -17.04 -20.22
CA ASN A 56 0.44 -17.55 -18.87
C ASN A 56 1.64 -18.49 -18.82
N LEU A 57 2.59 -18.20 -17.94
CA LEU A 57 3.74 -19.03 -17.67
C LEU A 57 3.62 -19.59 -16.25
N LEU A 58 3.26 -20.87 -16.15
CA LEU A 58 3.16 -21.60 -14.88
C LEU A 58 4.52 -22.22 -14.55
N MET A 59 4.99 -22.03 -13.32
CA MET A 59 6.21 -22.64 -12.84
C MET A 59 6.00 -24.13 -12.52
N PRO A 60 6.96 -25.02 -12.83
CA PRO A 60 6.91 -26.39 -12.35
C PRO A 60 6.93 -26.46 -10.81
N GLN A 61 6.43 -27.55 -10.24
CA GLN A 61 6.44 -27.75 -8.78
C GLN A 61 7.88 -27.62 -8.22
N GLY A 62 8.01 -26.95 -7.08
CA GLY A 62 9.28 -26.67 -6.42
C GLY A 62 10.03 -25.43 -6.92
N PHE A 63 9.58 -24.81 -8.02
CA PHE A 63 10.10 -23.51 -8.46
C PHE A 63 9.32 -22.38 -7.79
N VAL A 64 10.06 -21.41 -7.25
CA VAL A 64 9.52 -20.30 -6.47
C VAL A 64 10.14 -18.99 -6.94
N PHE A 65 9.32 -17.96 -7.16
CA PHE A 65 9.85 -16.62 -7.42
C PHE A 65 10.48 -16.07 -6.15
N ARG A 66 11.77 -15.71 -6.20
CA ARG A 66 12.46 -15.05 -5.09
C ARG A 66 12.68 -13.59 -5.36
N ASP A 67 13.12 -13.25 -6.56
CA ASP A 67 13.35 -11.88 -6.98
C ASP A 67 12.80 -11.69 -8.39
N ILE A 68 11.94 -10.70 -8.53
CA ILE A 68 11.46 -10.18 -9.81
C ILE A 68 11.91 -8.73 -9.86
N GLU A 69 12.69 -8.38 -10.86
CA GLU A 69 13.07 -7.00 -11.16
C GLU A 69 12.77 -6.76 -12.64
N THR A 70 11.98 -5.72 -12.91
CA THR A 70 11.57 -5.38 -14.27
C THR A 70 11.35 -3.88 -14.40
N THR A 71 11.09 -3.46 -15.63
CA THR A 71 10.79 -2.08 -15.99
C THR A 71 9.39 -2.04 -16.57
N LEU A 72 8.58 -1.11 -16.07
CA LEU A 72 7.26 -0.81 -16.62
C LEU A 72 7.33 0.50 -17.40
N GLU A 73 6.50 0.60 -18.43
CA GLU A 73 6.26 1.86 -19.12
C GLU A 73 4.99 2.50 -18.58
N PHE A 74 5.09 3.76 -18.15
CA PHE A 74 3.97 4.57 -17.68
C PHE A 74 4.10 5.99 -18.23
N ALA A 75 3.07 6.47 -18.93
CA ALA A 75 3.04 7.81 -19.53
C ALA A 75 4.30 8.14 -20.38
N GLY A 76 4.81 7.16 -21.15
CA GLY A 76 6.02 7.30 -21.98
C GLY A 76 7.33 7.35 -21.19
N CYS A 77 7.30 7.09 -19.89
CA CYS A 77 8.47 7.00 -19.01
C CYS A 77 8.67 5.56 -18.54
N HIS A 78 9.93 5.22 -18.25
CA HIS A 78 10.28 3.96 -17.62
C HIS A 78 10.30 4.10 -16.09
N VAL A 79 9.69 3.13 -15.40
CA VAL A 79 9.70 3.02 -13.94
C VAL A 79 10.14 1.62 -13.55
N SER A 80 10.93 1.50 -12.48
CA SER A 80 11.32 0.19 -11.98
C SER A 80 10.17 -0.44 -11.20
N PHE A 81 9.99 -1.74 -11.36
CA PHE A 81 9.13 -2.56 -10.52
C PHE A 81 9.94 -3.75 -9.98
N GLY A 82 9.82 -3.98 -8.68
CA GLY A 82 10.46 -5.10 -8.01
C GLY A 82 9.49 -5.82 -7.09
N ALA A 83 9.53 -7.14 -7.07
CA ALA A 83 8.87 -7.97 -6.07
C ALA A 83 9.85 -8.99 -5.53
N ARG A 84 9.99 -9.05 -4.22
CA ARG A 84 10.93 -9.96 -3.55
C ARG A 84 10.22 -10.75 -2.48
N MET A 85 10.42 -12.06 -2.51
CA MET A 85 9.83 -13.00 -1.57
C MET A 85 10.93 -13.75 -0.83
N ARG A 86 10.86 -13.75 0.50
CA ARG A 86 11.84 -14.41 1.39
C ARG A 86 11.12 -15.15 2.51
N VAL A 87 11.72 -16.22 3.00
CA VAL A 87 11.24 -16.88 4.22
C VAL A 87 11.38 -15.89 5.38
N ALA A 88 10.33 -15.77 6.20
CA ALA A 88 10.32 -14.94 7.39
C ALA A 88 10.43 -15.85 8.64
N PRO A 89 11.46 -15.66 9.49
CA PRO A 89 11.55 -16.33 10.79
C PRO A 89 10.31 -16.07 11.67
N GLU A 90 9.97 -16.95 12.61
CA GLU A 90 8.82 -16.81 13.52
C GLU A 90 8.86 -15.54 14.39
N ASP A 91 10.05 -15.07 14.74
CA ASP A 91 10.28 -13.87 15.55
C ASP A 91 10.43 -12.59 14.71
N LEU A 92 10.34 -12.68 13.38
CA LEU A 92 10.44 -11.51 12.53
C LEU A 92 9.17 -10.66 12.64
N GLU A 93 9.33 -9.50 13.27
CA GLU A 93 8.34 -8.43 13.29
C GLU A 93 8.43 -7.55 12.04
N LEU A 94 7.30 -6.96 11.66
CA LEU A 94 7.21 -6.14 10.45
C LEU A 94 8.10 -4.90 10.50
N SER A 95 8.24 -4.26 11.67
CA SER A 95 9.17 -3.14 11.87
C SER A 95 10.61 -3.56 11.60
N ASN A 96 11.02 -4.71 12.14
CA ASN A 96 12.37 -5.25 11.96
C ASN A 96 12.62 -5.62 10.48
N ALA A 97 11.59 -6.11 9.78
CA ALA A 97 11.68 -6.36 8.35
C ALA A 97 11.97 -5.07 7.54
N VAL A 98 11.30 -3.96 7.86
CA VAL A 98 11.54 -2.65 7.22
C VAL A 98 12.93 -2.10 7.55
N GLU A 99 13.39 -2.28 8.79
CA GLU A 99 14.75 -1.89 9.17
C GLU A 99 15.81 -2.68 8.37
N LEU A 100 15.64 -4.00 8.25
CA LEU A 100 16.49 -4.84 7.41
C LEU A 100 16.46 -4.42 5.93
N PHE A 101 15.30 -4.00 5.41
CA PHE A 101 15.21 -3.44 4.06
C PHE A 101 16.05 -2.18 3.92
N THR A 102 15.86 -1.25 4.87
CA THR A 102 16.50 0.06 4.88
C THR A 102 18.01 -0.07 5.02
N GLN A 103 18.49 -1.02 5.83
CA GLN A 103 19.91 -1.33 5.96
C GLN A 103 20.50 -1.82 4.64
N LYS A 104 19.85 -2.78 3.96
CA LYS A 104 20.27 -3.25 2.64
C LYS A 104 20.20 -2.17 1.55
N LEU A 105 19.36 -1.16 1.72
CA LEU A 105 19.35 -0.01 0.83
C LEU A 105 20.53 0.92 1.11
N ARG A 106 20.85 1.19 2.38
CA ARG A 106 22.03 1.98 2.79
C ARG A 106 23.35 1.36 2.32
N GLU A 107 23.42 0.03 2.27
CA GLU A 107 24.57 -0.68 1.70
C GLU A 107 24.75 -0.43 0.19
N ARG A 108 23.66 -0.17 -0.53
CA ARG A 108 23.66 0.07 -1.98
C ARG A 108 23.75 1.56 -2.34
N HIS A 109 23.15 2.41 -1.52
CA HIS A 109 23.05 3.85 -1.74
C HIS A 109 23.40 4.59 -0.43
N VAL A 110 24.58 5.19 -0.42
CA VAL A 110 25.16 5.84 0.79
C VAL A 110 24.34 7.08 1.21
N ASP A 111 23.65 7.71 0.28
CA ASP A 111 22.92 8.96 0.43
C ASP A 111 21.40 8.77 0.60
N ILE A 112 20.97 7.57 1.00
CA ILE A 112 19.55 7.30 1.19
C ILE A 112 18.95 8.10 2.36
N THR A 113 17.84 8.75 2.08
CA THR A 113 17.01 9.47 3.04
C THR A 113 15.62 8.86 3.06
N VAL A 114 15.16 8.43 4.24
CA VAL A 114 13.76 8.01 4.42
C VAL A 114 12.90 9.27 4.47
N VAL A 115 11.90 9.34 3.58
CA VAL A 115 10.98 10.48 3.46
C VAL A 115 9.75 10.26 4.34
N ARG A 116 9.18 9.05 4.28
CA ARG A 116 7.95 8.71 5.00
C ARG A 116 7.92 7.23 5.30
N GLN A 117 7.36 6.88 6.45
CA GLN A 117 6.97 5.52 6.79
C GLN A 117 5.53 5.56 7.31
N SER A 118 4.68 4.64 6.86
CA SER A 118 3.30 4.54 7.35
C SER A 118 2.81 3.10 7.32
N GLU A 119 1.94 2.76 8.27
CA GLU A 119 1.19 1.51 8.22
C GLU A 119 0.27 1.48 6.98
N SER A 120 0.12 0.31 6.40
CA SER A 120 -0.73 0.05 5.25
C SER A 120 -1.24 -1.40 5.27
N VAL A 121 -1.96 -1.78 4.22
CA VAL A 121 -2.43 -3.16 4.01
C VAL A 121 -1.99 -3.61 2.62
N LEU A 122 -1.50 -4.84 2.51
CA LEU A 122 -1.16 -5.48 1.24
C LEU A 122 -1.84 -6.84 1.18
N ALA A 123 -2.71 -7.06 0.19
CA ALA A 123 -3.44 -8.33 0.05
C ALA A 123 -4.21 -8.77 1.32
N GLY A 124 -4.69 -7.80 2.11
CA GLY A 124 -5.36 -8.00 3.40
C GLY A 124 -4.43 -8.20 4.61
N HIS A 125 -3.12 -8.30 4.40
CA HIS A 125 -2.12 -8.41 5.48
C HIS A 125 -1.63 -7.04 5.94
N ARG A 126 -1.27 -6.92 7.22
CA ARG A 126 -0.60 -5.71 7.74
C ARG A 126 0.70 -5.49 6.97
N ALA A 127 0.90 -4.26 6.54
CA ALA A 127 2.06 -3.84 5.78
C ALA A 127 2.61 -2.51 6.31
N ILE A 128 3.86 -2.21 5.94
CA ILE A 128 4.46 -0.89 6.12
C ILE A 128 4.89 -0.40 4.74
N THR A 129 4.44 0.80 4.40
CA THR A 129 4.92 1.53 3.23
C THR A 129 6.07 2.44 3.66
N LEU A 130 7.17 2.39 2.92
CA LEU A 130 8.36 3.21 3.13
C LEU A 130 8.68 3.95 1.84
N ASP A 131 8.66 5.28 1.91
CA ASP A 131 9.10 6.19 0.87
C ASP A 131 10.51 6.69 1.19
N TYR A 132 11.39 6.66 0.21
CA TYR A 132 12.79 7.05 0.36
C TYR A 132 13.32 7.76 -0.88
N GLN A 133 14.42 8.48 -0.72
CA GLN A 133 15.14 9.16 -1.77
C GLN A 133 16.62 8.82 -1.71
N PHE A 134 17.26 8.78 -2.87
CA PHE A 134 18.70 8.54 -3.04
C PHE A 134 19.12 9.10 -4.40
N ASN A 135 20.41 9.21 -4.69
CA ASN A 135 20.89 9.61 -6.01
C ASN A 135 21.54 8.44 -6.76
N VAL A 136 21.41 8.47 -8.08
CA VAL A 136 22.15 7.62 -9.02
C VAL A 136 22.79 8.55 -10.02
N ASP A 137 24.12 8.55 -10.11
CA ASP A 137 24.88 9.42 -11.04
C ASP A 137 24.48 10.91 -10.97
N GLN A 138 24.25 11.42 -9.74
CA GLN A 138 23.76 12.78 -9.43
C GLN A 138 22.29 13.05 -9.78
N GLU A 139 21.57 12.09 -10.37
CA GLU A 139 20.13 12.19 -10.59
C GLU A 139 19.36 11.68 -9.37
N ARG A 140 18.40 12.49 -8.91
CA ARG A 140 17.55 12.14 -7.77
C ARG A 140 16.61 11.00 -8.17
N ARG A 141 16.48 10.02 -7.28
CA ARG A 141 15.53 8.91 -7.38
C ARG A 141 14.63 8.90 -6.17
N HIS A 142 13.37 8.57 -6.41
CA HIS A 142 12.39 8.34 -5.38
C HIS A 142 11.96 6.88 -5.43
N GLY A 143 12.12 6.18 -4.31
CA GLY A 143 11.71 4.80 -4.16
C GLY A 143 10.54 4.68 -3.19
N ARG A 144 9.64 3.75 -3.48
CA ARG A 144 8.62 3.27 -2.56
C ARG A 144 8.75 1.78 -2.42
N VAL A 145 8.65 1.26 -1.20
CA VAL A 145 8.44 -0.17 -0.93
C VAL A 145 7.23 -0.36 -0.03
N VAL A 146 6.49 -1.43 -0.28
CA VAL A 146 5.48 -1.97 0.63
C VAL A 146 5.99 -3.32 1.13
N CYS A 147 6.29 -3.39 2.41
CA CYS A 147 6.74 -4.59 3.10
C CYS A 147 5.55 -5.23 3.81
N ALA A 148 5.33 -6.53 3.63
CA ALA A 148 4.35 -7.31 4.35
C ALA A 148 4.94 -8.64 4.80
N ILE A 149 4.40 -9.19 5.90
CA ILE A 149 4.62 -10.58 6.28
C ILE A 149 3.31 -11.33 6.02
N ILE A 150 3.37 -12.27 5.10
CA ILE A 150 2.25 -13.07 4.64
C ILE A 150 2.37 -14.46 5.28
N VAL A 151 1.26 -14.97 5.79
CA VAL A 151 1.17 -16.32 6.35
C VAL A 151 0.44 -17.22 5.37
N SER A 152 0.92 -18.46 5.20
CA SER A 152 0.26 -19.49 4.40
C SER A 152 -1.11 -19.87 4.99
N THR A 153 -1.95 -20.49 4.16
CA THR A 153 -3.31 -20.91 4.55
C THR A 153 -3.32 -21.90 5.72
N ASP A 154 -2.29 -22.73 5.83
CA ASP A 154 -2.12 -23.72 6.90
C ASP A 154 -1.41 -23.14 8.15
N GLY A 155 -0.99 -21.88 8.12
CA GLY A 155 -0.34 -21.19 9.23
C GLY A 155 1.14 -21.57 9.46
N ASN A 156 1.67 -22.52 8.69
CA ASN A 156 2.99 -23.11 8.96
C ASN A 156 4.14 -22.38 8.29
N GLU A 157 3.85 -21.61 7.23
CA GLU A 157 4.86 -20.85 6.51
C GLU A 157 4.62 -19.35 6.63
N ARG A 158 5.70 -18.62 6.92
CA ARG A 158 5.73 -17.17 6.89
C ARG A 158 6.66 -16.71 5.79
N GLN A 159 6.16 -15.85 4.93
CA GLN A 159 6.95 -15.25 3.86
C GLN A 159 6.89 -13.73 3.97
N ARG A 160 8.05 -13.11 3.90
CA ARG A 160 8.17 -11.67 3.73
C ARG A 160 8.06 -11.36 2.24
N LEU A 161 7.13 -10.47 1.90
CA LEU A 161 6.94 -9.92 0.58
C LEU A 161 7.29 -8.43 0.60
N ASP A 162 8.25 -8.03 -0.23
CA ASP A 162 8.59 -6.64 -0.50
C ASP A 162 8.22 -6.32 -1.95
N ILE A 163 7.32 -5.36 -2.16
CA ILE A 163 7.01 -4.85 -3.50
C ILE A 163 7.46 -3.40 -3.58
N SER A 164 8.27 -3.09 -4.58
CA SER A 164 8.95 -1.81 -4.68
C SER A 164 8.85 -1.19 -6.07
N THR A 165 8.96 0.12 -6.11
CA THR A 165 9.14 0.88 -7.34
C THR A 165 10.17 1.98 -7.13
N VAL A 166 10.86 2.38 -8.20
CA VAL A 166 11.76 3.53 -8.22
C VAL A 166 11.42 4.38 -9.45
N ILE A 167 11.31 5.69 -9.22
CA ILE A 167 11.02 6.68 -10.24
C ILE A 167 11.99 7.85 -10.20
N ASP A 168 12.00 8.58 -11.31
CA ASP A 168 12.52 9.94 -11.39
C ASP A 168 11.44 10.92 -10.91
N PRO A 169 11.59 11.55 -9.74
CA PRO A 169 10.59 12.48 -9.23
C PRO A 169 10.56 13.80 -10.03
N ASP A 170 11.58 14.10 -10.84
CA ASP A 170 11.65 15.35 -11.61
C ASP A 170 10.93 15.23 -12.97
N LYS A 171 10.53 14.01 -13.36
CA LYS A 171 9.71 13.77 -14.55
C LYS A 171 8.24 14.02 -14.25
N SER A 172 7.73 15.14 -14.74
CA SER A 172 6.31 15.51 -14.60
C SER A 172 5.30 14.41 -14.98
N PRO A 173 5.50 13.58 -16.02
CA PRO A 173 4.57 12.49 -16.33
C PRO A 173 4.46 11.40 -15.24
N LEU A 174 5.40 11.34 -14.30
CA LEU A 174 5.42 10.36 -13.21
C LEU A 174 4.77 10.87 -11.92
N ALA A 175 4.17 12.08 -11.92
CA ALA A 175 3.53 12.66 -10.74
C ALA A 175 2.44 11.74 -10.14
N ASP A 176 1.69 11.05 -11.00
CA ASP A 176 0.60 10.15 -10.60
C ASP A 176 1.04 8.69 -10.44
N TRP A 177 2.32 8.37 -10.68
CA TRP A 177 2.78 6.98 -10.68
C TRP A 177 2.54 6.28 -9.34
N LEU A 178 2.84 6.94 -8.21
CA LEU A 178 2.66 6.33 -6.89
C LEU A 178 1.19 6.02 -6.59
N ILE A 179 0.25 6.83 -7.12
CA ILE A 179 -1.19 6.59 -7.01
C ILE A 179 -1.56 5.34 -7.82
N ALA A 180 -1.06 5.24 -9.06
CA ALA A 180 -1.27 4.08 -9.92
C ALA A 180 -0.65 2.80 -9.34
N PHE A 181 0.53 2.91 -8.74
CA PHE A 181 1.22 1.83 -8.05
C PHE A 181 0.39 1.31 -6.87
N ASP A 182 -0.08 2.20 -5.99
CA ASP A 182 -0.93 1.82 -4.85
C ASP A 182 -2.24 1.16 -5.32
N ALA A 183 -2.87 1.69 -6.38
CA ALA A 183 -4.07 1.10 -6.98
C ALA A 183 -3.81 -0.30 -7.57
N MET A 184 -2.65 -0.52 -8.19
CA MET A 184 -2.24 -1.82 -8.70
C MET A 184 -2.08 -2.84 -7.56
N LEU A 185 -1.46 -2.45 -6.43
CA LEU A 185 -1.31 -3.32 -5.27
C LEU A 185 -2.66 -3.62 -4.59
N ALA A 186 -3.56 -2.62 -4.53
CA ALA A 186 -4.91 -2.80 -3.99
C ALA A 186 -5.76 -3.76 -4.86
N GLY A 187 -5.47 -3.86 -6.15
CA GLY A 187 -6.13 -4.76 -7.09
C GLY A 187 -5.64 -6.21 -7.08
N MET A 188 -4.77 -6.60 -6.15
CA MET A 188 -4.28 -7.98 -6.04
C MET A 188 -5.42 -8.96 -5.75
N THR A 189 -5.35 -10.13 -6.39
CA THR A 189 -6.30 -11.23 -6.22
C THR A 189 -5.55 -12.54 -6.01
N ALA A 190 -6.06 -13.42 -5.16
CA ALA A 190 -5.64 -14.82 -5.13
C ALA A 190 -6.51 -15.64 -6.10
N GLN A 191 -5.95 -16.70 -6.66
CA GLN A 191 -6.64 -17.68 -7.50
C GLN A 191 -6.75 -19.01 -6.79
#